data_AF-A0A534N4S1-F1
#
_entry.id   AF-A0A534N4S1-F1
#
_cell.length_a   1.000
_cell.length_b   1.000
_cell.length_c   1.000
_cell.angle_alpha   90.00
_cell.angle_beta   90.00
_cell.angle_gamma   90.00
#
_symmetry.space_group_name_H-M   'P 1'
#
loop_
_entity.id
_entity.type
_entity.pdbx_description
1 polymer ?
#
loop_
_entity_poly.entity_id
_entity_poly.type
_entity_poly.pdbx_seq_one_letter_code
_entity_poly.pdbx_strand_id
1 'polypeptide(L)'
;MNYVSRRVSLKWKVGGIFTGVMFLLSIFVAAAVYQLTQNTLRNQLEQRALAIATNFSDAAAGHIVGRNLLALHALARKYTLLDGVAYAFIEDGKGEIVAHTLGTFPPELRRGLPVGGQRQDERREISLRGKTVYETGVPVLEGQAGSVHVGFWRDAVEKEIQRALLPLIGIIAVVPFVGALLSFLLAHWIVRPIVGLTEIADKVTMGDLETSVSGECVKSRDEIGDLARSLERMRSSLKAAMLRLSQA
;
A
#
# COMPACT_ATOMS: atom_id res chain seq x y z
N MET A 1 -35.12 6.13 -33.42
CA MET A 1 -34.69 6.01 -32.01
C MET A 1 -33.43 6.86 -31.85
N ASN A 2 -33.56 8.06 -31.30
CA ASN A 2 -32.50 9.07 -31.29
C ASN A 2 -31.47 8.75 -30.20
N TYR A 3 -30.28 8.30 -30.61
CA TYR A 3 -29.10 8.29 -29.74
C TYR A 3 -28.62 9.73 -29.55
N VAL A 4 -29.08 10.38 -28.48
CA VAL A 4 -28.48 11.61 -27.97
C VAL A 4 -27.10 11.22 -27.43
N SER A 5 -26.07 11.33 -28.26
CA SER A 5 -24.69 11.22 -27.77
C SER A 5 -24.45 12.42 -26.87
N ARG A 6 -24.42 12.17 -25.57
CA ARG A 6 -24.09 13.18 -24.56
C ARG A 6 -22.62 13.54 -24.81
N ARG A 7 -22.37 14.57 -25.64
CA ARG A 7 -21.02 15.11 -25.89
C ARG A 7 -20.50 15.65 -24.56
N VAL A 8 -19.82 14.78 -23.81
CA VAL A 8 -19.07 15.16 -22.62
C VAL A 8 -18.10 16.26 -23.05
N SER A 9 -18.29 17.48 -22.53
CA SER A 9 -17.42 18.61 -22.87
C SER A 9 -15.97 18.21 -22.65
N LEU A 10 -15.05 18.60 -23.53
CA LEU A 10 -13.63 18.21 -23.51
C LEU A 10 -13.00 18.27 -22.10
N LYS A 11 -13.43 19.25 -21.28
CA LYS A 11 -13.11 19.45 -19.86
C LYS A 11 -13.27 18.18 -19.01
N TRP A 12 -14.42 17.52 -19.10
CA TRP A 12 -14.75 16.33 -18.33
C TRP A 12 -14.07 15.06 -18.89
N LYS A 13 -13.76 15.04 -20.19
CA LYS A 13 -12.98 13.94 -20.80
C LYS A 13 -11.54 13.96 -20.32
N VAL A 14 -10.83 15.09 -20.47
CA VAL A 14 -9.41 15.20 -20.11
C VAL A 14 -9.23 15.09 -18.60
N GLY A 15 -10.05 15.82 -17.82
CA GLY A 15 -9.97 15.76 -16.36
C GLY A 15 -10.32 14.38 -15.81
N GLY A 16 -11.39 13.76 -16.31
CA GLY A 16 -11.80 12.42 -15.88
C GLY A 16 -10.75 11.35 -16.17
N ILE A 17 -10.11 11.39 -17.34
CA ILE A 17 -9.03 10.46 -17.68
C ILE A 17 -7.83 10.66 -16.76
N PHE A 18 -7.40 11.91 -16.56
CA PHE A 18 -6.25 12.20 -15.69
C PHE A 18 -6.49 11.77 -14.24
N THR A 19 -7.66 12.10 -13.68
CA THR A 19 -8.05 11.66 -12.34
C THR A 19 -8.13 10.13 -12.27
N GLY A 20 -8.73 9.47 -13.27
CA GLY A 20 -8.80 8.01 -13.33
C GLY A 20 -7.42 7.36 -13.33
N VAL A 21 -6.48 7.88 -14.12
CA VAL A 21 -5.08 7.41 -14.15
C VAL A 21 -4.39 7.63 -12.81
N MET A 22 -4.59 8.78 -12.16
CA MET A 22 -4.04 9.04 -10.82
C MET A 22 -4.56 8.05 -9.78
N PHE A 23 -5.86 7.77 -9.76
CA PHE A 23 -6.42 6.77 -8.85
C PHE A 23 -5.88 5.37 -9.12
N LEU A 24 -5.80 4.97 -10.39
CA LEU A 24 -5.21 3.67 -10.78
C LEU A 24 -3.76 3.55 -10.33
N LEU A 25 -2.95 4.60 -10.55
CA LEU A 25 -1.56 4.63 -10.15
C LEU A 25 -1.43 4.57 -8.62
N SER A 26 -2.25 5.30 -7.88
CA SER A 26 -2.25 5.27 -6.41
C SER A 26 -2.65 3.90 -5.85
N ILE A 27 -3.65 3.24 -6.45
CA ILE A 27 -4.03 1.87 -6.07
C ILE A 27 -2.88 0.90 -6.36
N PHE A 28 -2.25 1.02 -7.53
CA PHE A 28 -1.12 0.18 -7.91
C PHE A 28 0.06 0.37 -6.94
N VAL A 29 0.43 1.61 -6.63
CA VAL A 29 1.51 1.93 -5.68
C VAL A 29 1.17 1.43 -4.29
N ALA A 30 -0.06 1.64 -3.80
CA ALA A 30 -0.50 1.13 -2.50
C ALA A 30 -0.42 -0.41 -2.44
N ALA A 31 -0.85 -1.10 -3.50
CA ALA A 31 -0.77 -2.55 -3.59
C ALA A 31 0.69 -3.04 -3.64
N ALA A 32 1.56 -2.38 -4.41
CA ALA A 32 2.97 -2.71 -4.49
C ALA A 32 3.68 -2.53 -3.13
N VAL A 33 3.43 -1.42 -2.45
CA VAL A 33 3.92 -1.14 -1.10
C VAL A 33 3.44 -2.22 -0.13
N TYR A 34 2.14 -2.55 -0.14
CA TYR A 34 1.59 -3.58 0.72
C TYR A 34 2.28 -4.95 0.51
N GLN A 35 2.48 -5.36 -0.75
CA GLN A 35 3.16 -6.63 -1.08
C GLN A 35 4.64 -6.63 -0.65
N LEU A 36 5.38 -5.56 -0.96
CA LEU A 36 6.80 -5.45 -0.62
C LEU A 36 7.02 -5.46 0.91
N THR A 37 6.18 -4.74 1.65
CA THR A 37 6.26 -4.69 3.11
C THR A 37 5.88 -6.04 3.73
N GLN A 38 4.80 -6.68 3.30
CA GLN A 38 4.40 -8.02 3.78
C GLN A 38 5.53 -9.05 3.59
N ASN A 39 6.14 -9.09 2.41
CA ASN A 39 7.25 -10.02 2.12
C ASN A 39 8.50 -9.72 2.97
N THR A 40 8.87 -8.44 3.09
CA THR A 40 10.06 -8.03 3.84
C THR A 40 9.90 -8.33 5.33
N LEU A 41 8.75 -8.00 5.91
CA LEU A 41 8.49 -8.21 7.33
C LEU A 41 8.39 -9.69 7.68
N ARG A 42 7.79 -10.51 6.80
CA ARG A 42 7.79 -11.96 6.96
C ARG A 42 9.21 -12.53 7.01
N ASN A 43 10.07 -12.10 6.09
CA ASN A 43 11.48 -12.54 6.08
C ASN A 43 12.23 -12.08 7.34
N GLN A 44 11.99 -10.84 7.80
CA GLN A 44 12.59 -10.33 9.04
C GLN A 44 12.11 -11.10 10.28
N LEU A 45 10.81 -11.42 10.34
CA LEU A 45 10.24 -12.24 11.40
C LEU A 45 10.88 -13.61 11.42
N GLU A 46 11.02 -14.25 10.26
CA GLU A 46 11.63 -15.59 10.16
C GLU A 46 13.08 -15.58 10.62
N GLN A 47 13.88 -14.58 10.24
CA GLN A 47 15.26 -14.42 10.72
C GLN A 47 15.31 -14.17 12.23
N ARG A 48 14.41 -13.35 12.78
CA ARG A 48 14.32 -13.07 14.21
C ARG A 48 13.92 -14.31 15.00
N ALA A 49 12.92 -15.05 14.51
CA ALA A 49 12.46 -16.30 15.10
C ALA A 49 13.58 -17.35 15.12
N LEU A 50 14.32 -17.48 14.02
CA LEU A 50 15.48 -18.36 13.93
C LEU A 50 16.56 -17.95 14.94
N ALA A 51 16.94 -16.67 15.00
CA ALA A 51 17.93 -16.20 15.97
C ALA A 51 17.51 -16.45 17.43
N ILE A 52 16.23 -16.25 17.75
CA ILE A 52 15.68 -16.54 19.07
C ILE A 52 15.74 -18.04 19.37
N ALA A 53 15.32 -18.89 18.41
CA ALA A 53 15.33 -20.33 18.56
C ALA A 53 16.75 -20.91 18.65
N THR A 54 17.72 -20.40 17.89
CA THR A 54 19.14 -20.79 17.98
C THR A 54 19.73 -20.43 19.34
N ASN A 55 19.54 -19.18 19.80
CA ASN A 55 20.00 -18.80 21.14
C ASN A 55 19.32 -19.62 22.24
N PHE A 56 18.04 -19.95 22.05
CA PHE A 56 17.31 -20.83 22.96
C PHE A 56 17.89 -22.25 22.97
N SER A 57 18.23 -22.79 21.79
CA SER A 57 18.86 -24.09 21.61
C SER A 57 20.19 -24.18 22.34
N ASP A 58 21.08 -23.21 22.09
CA ASP A 58 22.41 -23.14 22.70
C ASP A 58 22.34 -23.05 24.22
N ALA A 59 21.41 -22.23 24.73
CA ALA A 59 21.21 -22.06 26.17
C ALA A 59 20.56 -23.30 26.82
N ALA A 60 19.72 -24.04 26.09
CA ALA A 60 19.09 -25.27 26.56
C ALA A 60 20.06 -26.47 26.61
N ALA A 61 21.08 -26.51 25.74
CA ALA A 61 22.00 -27.64 25.57
C ALA A 61 22.57 -28.18 26.89
N GLY A 62 23.20 -27.31 27.70
CA GLY A 62 23.80 -27.72 28.98
C GLY A 62 22.76 -28.23 29.99
N HIS A 63 21.56 -27.66 29.98
CA HIS A 63 20.49 -28.05 30.90
C HIS A 63 19.78 -29.34 30.48
N ILE A 64 19.71 -29.65 29.18
CA ILE A 64 19.19 -30.93 28.71
C ILE A 64 20.15 -32.07 29.08
N VAL A 65 21.44 -31.91 28.82
CA VAL A 65 22.47 -32.90 29.18
C VAL A 65 22.51 -33.11 30.70
N GLY A 66 22.43 -32.03 31.47
CA GLY A 66 22.36 -32.07 32.94
C GLY A 66 20.99 -32.50 33.51
N ARG A 67 19.99 -32.79 32.66
CA ARG A 67 18.61 -33.15 33.05
C ARG A 67 17.97 -32.19 34.06
N ASN A 68 18.30 -30.90 33.98
CA ASN A 68 17.78 -29.89 34.90
C ASN A 68 16.46 -29.32 34.37
N LEU A 69 15.36 -30.04 34.63
CA LEU A 69 14.02 -29.68 34.15
C LEU A 69 13.56 -28.30 34.65
N LEU A 70 13.94 -27.92 35.87
CA LEU A 70 13.56 -26.63 36.46
C LEU A 70 14.22 -25.47 35.71
N ALA A 71 15.51 -25.61 35.39
CA ALA A 71 16.23 -24.64 34.58
C ALA A 71 15.67 -24.56 33.16
N LEU A 72 15.35 -25.69 32.54
CA LEU A 72 14.71 -25.73 31.21
C LEU A 72 13.36 -25.01 31.18
N HIS A 73 12.54 -25.19 32.22
CA HIS A 73 11.26 -24.48 32.33
C HIS A 73 11.46 -22.96 32.51
N ALA A 74 12.39 -22.55 33.37
CA ALA A 74 12.72 -21.14 33.56
C ALA A 74 13.25 -20.49 32.27
N LEU A 75 14.07 -21.23 31.53
CA LEU A 75 14.65 -20.80 30.27
C LEU A 75 13.57 -20.67 29.19
N ALA A 76 12.69 -21.67 29.02
CA ALA A 76 11.53 -21.58 28.12
C ALA A 76 10.63 -20.37 28.47
N ARG A 77 10.38 -20.11 29.77
CA ARG A 77 9.59 -18.97 30.23
C ARG A 77 10.24 -17.62 29.87
N LYS A 78 11.56 -17.50 30.03
CA LYS A 78 12.31 -16.29 29.63
C LYS A 78 12.09 -15.95 28.15
N TYR A 79 12.12 -16.95 27.26
CA TYR A 79 11.92 -16.73 25.82
C TYR A 79 10.46 -16.43 25.45
N THR A 80 9.47 -16.93 26.20
CA THR A 80 8.06 -16.53 25.98
C THR A 80 7.70 -15.11 26.40
N LEU A 81 8.55 -14.46 27.21
CA LEU A 81 8.35 -13.05 27.57
C LEU A 81 8.80 -12.09 26.46
N LEU A 82 9.48 -12.59 25.42
CA LEU A 82 9.87 -11.77 24.28
C LEU A 82 8.64 -11.40 23.45
N ASP A 83 8.65 -10.17 22.90
CA ASP A 83 7.54 -9.66 22.09
C ASP A 83 7.23 -10.56 20.91
N GLY A 84 5.94 -10.86 20.75
CA GLY A 84 5.41 -11.67 19.65
C GLY A 84 5.46 -13.18 19.87
N VAL A 85 6.17 -13.68 20.90
CA VAL A 85 6.25 -15.12 21.19
C VAL A 85 4.95 -15.61 21.85
N ALA A 86 4.35 -16.62 21.24
CA ALA A 86 3.14 -17.30 21.71
C ALA A 86 3.44 -18.41 22.71
N TYR A 87 4.47 -19.21 22.43
CA TYR A 87 4.91 -20.31 23.27
C TYR A 87 6.36 -20.68 22.99
N ALA A 88 6.94 -21.42 23.92
CA ALA A 88 8.23 -22.07 23.76
C ALA A 88 8.18 -23.43 24.43
N PHE A 89 8.73 -24.45 23.78
CA PHE A 89 8.88 -25.78 24.38
C PHE A 89 10.17 -26.45 23.91
N ILE A 90 10.55 -27.48 24.66
CA ILE A 90 11.78 -28.24 24.48
C ILE A 90 11.42 -29.72 24.43
N GLU A 91 11.99 -30.40 23.46
CA GLU A 91 11.87 -31.83 23.20
C GLU A 91 13.24 -32.47 23.41
N ASP A 92 13.31 -33.63 24.06
CA ASP A 92 14.55 -34.37 24.22
C ASP A 92 14.88 -35.23 22.98
N GLY A 93 16.04 -35.91 23.00
CA GLY A 93 16.45 -36.78 21.90
C GLY A 93 15.54 -38.00 21.64
N LYS A 94 14.56 -38.28 22.51
CA LYS A 94 13.57 -39.36 22.34
C LYS A 94 12.23 -38.86 21.80
N GLY A 95 12.07 -37.55 21.64
CA GLY A 95 10.83 -36.94 21.22
C GLY A 95 9.88 -36.58 22.38
N GLU A 96 10.36 -36.64 23.63
CA GLU A 96 9.56 -36.33 24.80
C GLU A 96 9.68 -34.85 25.17
N ILE A 97 8.55 -34.22 25.51
CA ILE A 97 8.52 -32.81 25.88
C ILE A 97 9.03 -32.67 27.32
N VAL A 98 10.23 -32.10 27.47
CA VAL A 98 10.89 -31.94 28.78
C VAL A 98 10.61 -30.60 29.44
N ALA A 99 10.24 -29.58 28.65
CA ALA A 99 9.81 -28.29 29.18
C ALA A 99 8.84 -27.59 28.21
N HIS A 100 7.84 -26.91 28.74
CA HIS A 100 6.93 -26.07 27.97
C HIS A 100 6.37 -24.94 28.83
N THR A 101 5.98 -23.84 28.20
CA THR A 101 5.38 -22.68 28.86
C THR A 101 3.86 -22.63 28.78
N LEU A 102 3.28 -23.53 27.98
CA LEU A 102 1.85 -23.73 27.83
C LEU A 102 1.26 -24.33 29.12
N GLY A 103 0.02 -23.99 29.50
CA GLY A 103 -0.63 -24.61 30.66
C GLY A 103 -0.86 -26.10 30.43
N THR A 104 -1.70 -26.41 29.44
CA THR A 104 -1.89 -27.78 28.91
C THR A 104 -1.22 -27.85 27.54
N PHE A 105 -0.39 -28.88 27.31
CA PHE A 105 0.27 -29.04 26.02
C PHE A 105 -0.76 -29.42 24.94
N PRO A 106 -1.00 -28.57 23.91
CA PRO A 106 -2.01 -28.81 22.88
C PRO A 106 -1.64 -30.02 22.02
N PRO A 107 -2.59 -30.92 21.69
CA PRO A 107 -2.34 -32.06 20.83
C PRO A 107 -2.03 -31.67 19.37
N GLU A 108 -2.34 -30.44 18.96
CA GLU A 108 -1.98 -29.87 17.66
C GLU A 108 -0.46 -29.75 17.49
N LEU A 109 0.25 -29.38 18.56
CA LEU A 109 1.71 -29.26 18.56
C LEU A 109 2.41 -30.63 18.54
N ARG A 110 1.75 -31.66 19.08
CA ARG A 110 2.29 -33.04 19.06
C ARG A 110 2.18 -33.70 17.69
N ARG A 111 1.11 -33.42 16.94
CA ARG A 111 0.82 -34.06 15.64
C ARG A 111 1.76 -33.61 14.51
N GLY A 112 2.42 -32.47 14.67
CA GLY A 112 3.40 -31.97 13.70
C GLY A 112 4.79 -32.58 13.85
N LEU A 113 5.18 -33.09 15.03
CA LEU A 113 6.56 -33.53 15.27
C LEU A 113 6.92 -34.73 14.38
N PRO A 114 7.93 -34.63 13.49
CA PRO A 114 8.32 -35.76 12.66
C PRO A 114 8.88 -36.89 13.53
N VAL A 115 8.33 -38.09 13.36
CA VAL A 115 8.85 -39.32 13.96
C VAL A 115 10.14 -39.69 13.22
N GLY A 116 11.28 -39.26 13.76
CA GLY A 116 12.59 -39.70 13.31
C GLY A 116 13.25 -38.81 12.23
N GLY A 117 14.25 -38.05 12.65
CA GLY A 117 15.52 -37.97 11.93
C GLY A 117 15.69 -36.98 10.77
N GLN A 118 14.64 -36.40 10.18
CA GLN A 118 14.83 -35.33 9.17
C GLN A 118 14.67 -33.94 9.81
N ARG A 119 15.79 -33.44 10.33
CA ARG A 119 15.94 -32.16 11.04
C ARG A 119 16.37 -31.06 10.07
N GLN A 120 15.44 -30.49 9.29
CA GLN A 120 15.76 -29.34 8.46
C GLN A 120 14.72 -28.24 8.70
N ASP A 121 15.10 -27.22 9.47
CA ASP A 121 14.42 -25.91 9.64
C ASP A 121 12.90 -25.93 9.38
N GLU A 122 12.16 -26.74 10.16
CA GLU A 122 10.73 -26.89 9.94
C GLU A 122 9.98 -25.66 10.48
N ARG A 123 9.90 -24.65 9.62
CA ARG A 123 9.00 -23.51 9.76
C ARG A 123 7.58 -23.95 9.41
N ARG A 124 6.65 -23.81 10.33
CA ARG A 124 5.26 -24.26 10.13
C ARG A 124 4.24 -23.27 10.61
N GLU A 125 3.08 -23.29 9.98
CA GLU A 125 1.93 -22.49 10.36
C GLU A 125 0.92 -23.38 11.09
N ILE A 126 0.63 -23.06 12.34
CA ILE A 126 -0.25 -23.84 13.22
C ILE A 126 -1.40 -22.95 13.69
N SER A 127 -2.62 -23.49 13.73
CA SER A 127 -3.73 -22.82 14.40
C SER A 127 -3.75 -23.21 15.88
N LEU A 128 -3.39 -22.27 16.75
CA LEU A 128 -3.44 -22.43 18.20
C LEU A 128 -4.58 -21.57 18.77
N ARG A 129 -5.58 -22.21 19.37
CA ARG A 129 -6.75 -21.54 19.98
C ARG A 129 -7.48 -20.59 19.01
N GLY A 130 -7.59 -21.00 17.74
CA GLY A 130 -8.27 -20.23 16.69
C GLY A 130 -7.43 -19.09 16.10
N LYS A 131 -6.16 -18.97 16.48
CA LYS A 131 -5.22 -17.97 15.97
C LYS A 131 -4.03 -18.63 15.30
N THR A 132 -3.54 -18.03 14.23
CA THR A 132 -2.38 -18.53 13.50
C THR A 132 -1.09 -18.21 14.24
N VAL A 133 -0.22 -19.22 14.36
CA VAL A 133 1.12 -19.14 14.95
C VAL A 133 2.13 -19.68 13.95
N TYR A 134 3.23 -18.96 13.78
CA TYR A 134 4.40 -19.44 13.05
C TYR A 134 5.37 -20.10 14.02
N GLU A 135 5.59 -21.40 13.86
CA GLU A 135 6.53 -22.19 14.62
C GLU A 135 7.87 -22.29 13.90
N THR A 136 8.96 -22.12 14.64
CA THR A 136 10.32 -22.42 14.20
C THR A 136 10.94 -23.41 15.18
N GLY A 137 11.34 -24.58 14.67
CA GLY A 137 12.07 -25.59 15.41
C GLY A 137 13.58 -25.56 15.07
N VAL A 138 14.44 -25.61 16.08
CA VAL A 138 15.90 -25.66 15.93
C VAL A 138 16.47 -26.84 16.74
N PRO A 139 17.35 -27.66 16.15
CA PRO A 139 17.96 -28.79 16.86
C PRO A 139 18.96 -28.33 17.92
N VAL A 140 19.07 -29.08 19.02
CA VAL A 140 20.04 -28.85 20.10
C VAL A 140 21.23 -29.80 19.97
N LEU A 141 22.45 -29.26 19.92
CA LEU A 141 23.69 -30.02 19.68
C LEU A 141 23.58 -30.89 18.42
N GLU A 142 23.27 -30.28 17.27
CA GLU A 142 22.99 -31.00 16.01
C GLU A 142 21.85 -32.05 16.14
N GLY A 143 21.03 -31.85 17.17
CA GLY A 143 19.88 -32.63 17.57
C GLY A 143 20.22 -33.85 18.43
N GLN A 144 21.47 -34.04 18.83
CA GLN A 144 21.84 -35.12 19.77
C GLN A 144 21.16 -34.97 21.13
N ALA A 145 20.88 -33.73 21.54
CA ALA A 145 20.17 -33.43 22.78
C ALA A 145 18.67 -33.17 22.60
N GLY A 146 18.13 -33.24 21.37
CA GLY A 146 16.72 -32.96 21.09
C GLY A 146 16.53 -31.68 20.29
N SER A 147 15.42 -30.97 20.50
CA SER A 147 15.07 -29.76 19.75
C SER A 147 14.33 -28.73 20.60
N VAL A 148 14.43 -27.47 20.22
CA VAL A 148 13.63 -26.38 20.80
C VAL A 148 12.69 -25.82 19.75
N HIS A 149 11.51 -25.41 20.20
CA HIS A 149 10.47 -24.86 19.34
C HIS A 149 9.96 -23.55 19.92
N VAL A 150 9.83 -22.55 19.05
CA VAL A 150 9.31 -21.23 19.39
C VAL A 150 8.20 -20.87 18.43
N GLY A 151 7.02 -20.53 18.96
CA GLY A 151 5.88 -20.07 18.18
C GLY A 151 5.70 -18.56 18.28
N PHE A 152 5.45 -17.88 17.17
CA PHE A 152 5.13 -16.44 17.09
C PHE A 152 3.71 -16.20 16.60
N TRP A 153 2.97 -15.30 17.26
CA TRP A 153 1.62 -14.94 16.83
C TRP A 153 1.64 -14.21 15.48
N ARG A 154 0.88 -14.70 14.47
CA ARG A 154 0.69 -13.97 13.20
C ARG A 154 0.10 -12.58 13.44
N ASP A 155 -0.85 -12.45 14.36
CA ASP A 155 -1.51 -11.15 14.66
C ASP A 155 -0.54 -10.10 15.22
N ALA A 156 0.49 -10.52 15.96
CA ALA A 156 1.49 -9.60 16.50
C ALA A 156 2.29 -8.97 15.35
N VAL A 157 2.58 -9.77 14.32
CA VAL A 157 3.24 -9.36 13.08
C VAL A 157 2.34 -8.42 12.28
N GLU A 158 1.06 -8.78 12.10
CA GLU A 158 0.11 -7.96 11.34
C GLU A 158 -0.12 -6.59 11.99
N LYS A 159 -0.05 -6.49 13.33
CA LYS A 159 -0.12 -5.19 14.02
C LYS A 159 1.09 -4.29 13.76
N GLU A 160 2.30 -4.85 13.70
CA GLU A 160 3.49 -4.10 13.29
C GLU A 160 3.36 -3.63 11.84
N ILE A 161 2.82 -4.49 10.96
CA ILE A 161 2.53 -4.16 9.56
C ILE A 161 1.55 -2.98 9.47
N GLN A 162 0.43 -3.05 10.18
CA GLN A 162 -0.57 -1.98 10.15
C GLN A 162 -0.02 -0.67 10.68
N ARG A 163 0.77 -0.68 11.76
CA ARG A 163 1.39 0.56 12.29
C ARG A 163 2.38 1.19 11.32
N ALA A 164 3.11 0.39 10.55
CA ALA A 164 4.04 0.88 9.54
C ALA A 164 3.32 1.34 8.25
N LEU A 165 2.29 0.62 7.82
CA LEU A 165 1.60 0.87 6.55
C LEU A 165 0.54 1.95 6.63
N LEU A 166 -0.20 2.09 7.73
CA LEU A 166 -1.28 3.06 7.87
C LEU A 166 -0.85 4.52 7.55
N PRO A 167 0.27 5.05 8.08
CA PRO A 167 0.70 6.40 7.73
C PRO A 167 1.11 6.51 6.24
N LEU A 168 1.75 5.48 5.69
CA LEU A 168 2.22 5.46 4.31
C LEU A 168 1.05 5.43 3.32
N ILE A 169 0.06 4.57 3.57
CA ILE A 169 -1.20 4.52 2.81
C ILE A 169 -1.94 5.86 2.92
N GLY A 170 -1.95 6.48 4.11
CA GLY A 170 -2.50 7.82 4.30
C GLY A 170 -1.88 8.85 3.37
N ILE A 171 -0.55 8.87 3.24
CA ILE A 171 0.17 9.76 2.32
C ILE A 171 -0.17 9.45 0.85
N ILE A 172 -0.16 8.17 0.45
CA ILE A 172 -0.48 7.74 -0.93
C ILE A 172 -1.91 8.14 -1.29
N ALA A 173 -2.84 8.05 -0.33
CA ALA A 173 -4.24 8.40 -0.53
C ALA A 173 -4.44 9.89 -0.79
N VAL A 174 -3.57 10.79 -0.32
CA VAL A 174 -3.68 12.24 -0.56
C VAL A 174 -3.38 12.61 -2.02
N VAL A 175 -2.45 11.92 -2.67
CA VAL A 175 -2.02 12.18 -4.05
C VAL A 175 -3.18 12.28 -5.06
N PRO A 176 -4.12 11.32 -5.14
CA PRO A 176 -5.21 11.39 -6.10
C PRO A 176 -6.19 12.53 -5.81
N PHE A 177 -6.37 12.93 -4.54
CA PHE A 177 -7.19 14.10 -4.19
C PHE A 177 -6.54 15.40 -4.66
N VAL A 178 -5.23 15.54 -4.46
CA VAL A 178 -4.48 16.70 -4.97
C VAL A 178 -4.50 16.72 -6.50
N GLY A 179 -4.31 15.57 -7.15
CA GLY A 179 -4.40 15.43 -8.60
C GLY A 179 -5.79 15.79 -9.15
N ALA A 180 -6.86 15.37 -8.47
CA ALA A 180 -8.23 15.73 -8.83
C ALA A 180 -8.48 17.24 -8.67
N LEU A 181 -8.00 17.84 -7.58
CA LEU A 181 -8.10 19.29 -7.35
C LEU A 181 -7.35 20.09 -8.41
N LEU A 182 -6.12 19.71 -8.74
CA LEU A 182 -5.32 20.35 -9.79
C LEU A 182 -5.97 20.18 -11.16
N SER A 183 -6.54 19.01 -11.45
CA SER A 183 -7.26 18.76 -12.70
C SER A 183 -8.49 19.67 -12.83
N PHE A 184 -9.24 19.86 -11.74
CA PHE A 184 -10.38 20.78 -11.69
C PHE A 184 -9.94 22.24 -11.91
N LEU A 185 -8.85 22.68 -11.25
CA LEU A 185 -8.29 24.02 -11.43
C LEU A 185 -7.85 24.26 -12.87
N LEU A 186 -7.13 23.32 -13.50
CA LEU A 186 -6.73 23.39 -14.90
C LEU A 186 -7.94 23.46 -15.85
N ALA A 187 -8.97 22.66 -15.59
CA ALA A 187 -10.20 22.69 -16.37
C ALA A 187 -10.91 24.05 -16.27
N HIS A 188 -10.85 24.71 -15.11
CA HIS A 188 -11.48 26.01 -14.88
C HIS A 188 -10.66 27.17 -15.46
N TRP A 189 -9.33 27.18 -15.27
CA TRP A 189 -8.49 28.33 -15.59
C TRP A 189 -7.93 28.31 -17.00
N ILE A 190 -7.73 27.12 -17.59
CA ILE A 190 -7.11 27.00 -18.91
C ILE A 190 -8.14 26.51 -19.93
N VAL A 191 -8.75 25.35 -19.69
CA VAL A 191 -9.61 24.72 -20.71
C VAL A 191 -10.88 25.53 -20.95
N ARG A 192 -11.46 26.15 -19.91
CA ARG A 192 -12.71 26.93 -20.06
C ARG A 192 -12.53 28.22 -20.86
N PRO A 193 -11.53 29.09 -20.60
CA PRO A 193 -11.26 30.25 -21.45
C PRO A 193 -10.94 29.88 -22.90
N ILE A 194 -10.11 28.86 -23.14
CA ILE A 194 -9.74 28.43 -24.49
C ILE A 194 -10.98 28.01 -25.28
N VAL A 195 -11.83 27.14 -24.71
CA VAL A 195 -13.08 26.72 -25.37
C VAL A 195 -14.00 27.92 -25.65
N GLY A 196 -14.07 28.89 -24.73
CA GLY A 196 -14.85 30.12 -24.95
C GLY A 196 -14.30 30.99 -26.09
N LEU A 197 -12.97 31.13 -26.19
CA LEU A 197 -12.34 31.84 -27.30
C LEU A 197 -12.58 31.14 -28.65
N THR A 198 -12.54 29.80 -28.67
CA THR A 198 -12.87 29.02 -29.86
C THR A 198 -14.32 29.24 -30.29
N GLU A 199 -15.29 29.21 -29.36
CA GLU A 199 -16.71 29.47 -29.68
C GLU A 199 -16.93 30.89 -30.25
N ILE A 200 -16.20 31.89 -29.77
CA ILE A 200 -16.28 33.26 -30.30
C ILE A 200 -15.65 33.36 -31.69
N ALA A 201 -14.50 32.73 -31.90
CA ALA A 201 -13.87 32.66 -33.22
C ALA A 201 -14.80 32.02 -34.26
N ASP A 202 -15.49 30.94 -33.90
CA ASP A 202 -16.50 30.30 -34.77
C ASP A 202 -17.63 31.27 -35.12
N LYS A 203 -18.16 32.03 -34.16
CA LYS A 203 -19.20 33.06 -34.42
C LYS A 203 -18.73 34.16 -35.37
N VAL A 204 -17.51 34.65 -35.18
CA VAL A 204 -16.90 35.68 -36.03
C VAL A 204 -16.79 35.19 -37.48
N THR A 205 -16.40 33.92 -37.69
CA THR A 205 -16.35 33.34 -39.05
C THR A 205 -17.73 33.18 -39.69
N MET A 206 -18.80 33.07 -38.90
CA MET A 206 -20.19 33.06 -39.37
C MET A 206 -20.77 34.48 -39.59
N GLY A 207 -19.98 35.54 -39.41
CA GLY A 207 -20.40 36.93 -39.59
C GLY A 207 -21.10 37.54 -38.36
N ASP A 208 -21.21 36.83 -37.24
CA ASP A 208 -21.63 37.41 -35.97
C ASP A 208 -20.46 38.19 -35.36
N LEU A 209 -20.47 39.49 -35.63
CA LEU A 209 -19.50 40.45 -35.12
C LEU A 209 -20.06 41.27 -33.96
N GLU A 210 -21.23 40.95 -33.42
CA GLU A 210 -21.77 41.65 -32.25
C GLU A 210 -21.28 41.02 -30.94
N THR A 211 -20.98 39.72 -30.95
CA THR A 211 -20.44 39.01 -29.79
C THR A 211 -18.97 39.41 -29.53
N SER A 212 -18.72 40.24 -28.51
CA SER A 212 -17.35 40.61 -28.08
C SER A 212 -16.66 39.49 -27.33
N VAL A 213 -15.32 39.42 -27.40
CA VAL A 213 -14.53 38.54 -26.53
C VAL A 213 -14.76 38.92 -25.06
N SER A 214 -15.20 37.97 -24.23
CA SER A 214 -15.56 38.18 -22.82
C SER A 214 -14.48 38.95 -22.05
N GLY A 215 -14.87 40.04 -21.38
CA GLY A 215 -13.94 40.99 -20.75
C GLY A 215 -13.04 40.41 -19.66
N GLU A 216 -13.43 39.31 -19.00
CA GLU A 216 -12.57 38.61 -18.03
C GLU A 216 -11.34 37.97 -18.68
N CYS A 217 -11.49 37.36 -19.87
CA CYS A 217 -10.37 36.75 -20.59
C CYS A 217 -9.40 37.81 -21.13
N VAL A 218 -9.93 38.94 -21.61
CA VAL A 218 -9.13 40.06 -22.14
C VAL A 218 -8.28 40.74 -21.07
N LYS A 219 -8.74 40.73 -19.81
CA LYS A 219 -8.03 41.26 -18.64
C LYS A 219 -6.91 40.35 -18.13
N SER A 220 -6.87 39.09 -18.58
CA SER A 220 -5.79 38.19 -18.19
C SER A 220 -4.43 38.70 -18.68
N ARG A 221 -3.41 38.53 -17.85
CA ARG A 221 -2.03 38.98 -18.11
C ARG A 221 -1.12 37.85 -18.61
N ASP A 222 -1.71 36.73 -18.99
CA ASP A 222 -1.04 35.55 -19.55
C ASP A 222 -1.24 35.45 -21.07
N GLU A 223 -0.72 34.38 -21.65
CA GLU A 223 -0.80 34.06 -23.08
C GLU A 223 -2.25 33.87 -23.54
N ILE A 224 -3.15 33.42 -22.65
CA ILE A 224 -4.59 33.33 -22.94
C ILE A 224 -5.19 34.73 -23.11
N GLY A 225 -4.78 35.68 -22.26
CA GLY A 225 -5.16 37.08 -22.40
C GLY A 225 -4.62 37.74 -23.67
N ASP A 226 -3.39 37.42 -24.07
CA ASP A 226 -2.82 37.89 -25.35
C ASP A 226 -3.60 37.36 -26.56
N LEU A 227 -4.00 36.08 -26.52
CA LEU A 227 -4.84 35.48 -27.54
C LEU A 227 -6.22 36.17 -27.58
N ALA A 228 -6.85 36.38 -26.43
CA ALA A 228 -8.14 37.05 -26.33
C ALA A 228 -8.11 38.48 -26.89
N ARG A 229 -7.07 39.26 -26.56
CA ARG A 229 -6.85 40.63 -27.10
C ARG A 229 -6.63 40.64 -28.60
N SER A 230 -5.93 39.64 -29.12
CA SER A 230 -5.64 39.54 -30.56
C SER A 230 -6.90 39.16 -31.35
N LEU A 231 -7.70 38.22 -30.83
CA LEU A 231 -8.99 37.84 -31.41
C LEU A 231 -9.98 39.02 -31.42
N GLU A 232 -10.05 39.80 -30.35
CA GLU A 232 -10.94 40.97 -30.27
C GLU A 232 -10.55 42.07 -31.26
N ARG A 233 -9.25 42.32 -31.43
CA ARG A 233 -8.75 43.26 -32.46
C ARG A 233 -9.14 42.80 -33.87
N MET A 234 -9.02 41.50 -34.16
CA MET A 234 -9.43 40.92 -35.44
C MET A 234 -10.93 41.11 -35.69
N ARG A 235 -11.79 40.73 -34.73
CA ARG A 235 -13.25 40.92 -34.80
C ARG A 235 -13.62 42.38 -35.07
N SER A 236 -13.05 43.31 -34.30
CA SER A 236 -13.33 44.75 -34.43
C SER A 236 -12.94 45.28 -35.82
N SER A 237 -11.79 44.84 -36.33
CA SER A 237 -11.30 45.24 -37.67
C SER A 237 -12.22 44.73 -38.78
N LEU A 238 -12.69 43.48 -38.66
CA LEU A 238 -13.66 42.91 -39.60
C LEU A 238 -14.98 43.67 -39.59
N LYS A 239 -15.50 44.01 -38.40
CA LYS A 239 -16.75 44.76 -38.23
C LYS A 239 -16.68 46.13 -38.90
N ALA A 240 -15.59 46.85 -38.67
CA ALA A 240 -15.37 48.15 -39.28
C ALA A 240 -15.30 48.06 -40.81
N ALA A 241 -14.65 47.03 -41.35
CA ALA A 241 -14.57 46.81 -42.80
C ALA A 241 -15.95 46.52 -43.43
N MET A 242 -16.77 45.67 -42.81
CA MET A 242 -18.12 45.37 -43.31
C MET A 242 -19.06 46.58 -43.26
N LEU A 243 -18.98 47.38 -42.18
CA LEU A 243 -19.78 48.62 -42.08
C LEU A 243 -19.45 49.62 -43.19
N ARG A 244 -18.17 49.77 -43.54
CA ARG A 244 -17.75 50.64 -44.65
C ARG A 244 -18.29 50.16 -46.00
N LEU A 245 -18.29 48.86 -46.25
CA LEU A 245 -18.86 48.27 -47.47
C LEU A 245 -20.38 48.46 -47.55
N SER A 246 -21.09 48.45 -46.42
CA SER A 246 -22.55 48.66 -46.41
C SER A 246 -22.99 50.11 -46.64
N GLN A 247 -22.06 51.07 -46.55
CA GLN A 247 -22.33 52.51 -46.71
C GLN A 247 -21.87 53.07 -48.06
N ALA A 248 -21.18 52.27 -48.87
CA ALA A 248 -20.73 52.62 -50.23
C ALA A 248 -21.67 52.01 -51.26
#